data_AF-A0A1W9TXF0-F1
#
_entry.id   AF-A0A1W9TXF0-F1
#
_cell.length_a   1.000
_cell.length_b   1.000
_cell.length_c   1.000
_cell.angle_alpha   90.00
_cell.angle_beta   90.00
_cell.angle_gamma   90.00
#
_symmetry.space_group_name_H-M   'P 1'
#
loop_
_entity.id
_entity.type
_entity.pdbx_description
1 polymer ?
#
loop_
_entity_poly.entity_id
_entity_poly.type
_entity_poly.pdbx_seq_one_letter_code
_entity_poly.pdbx_strand_id
1 'polypeptide(L)'
;MAQVLLDSPKYQKARETMVLLQIRLRGVSDKKVLNTMNQVPRHRFVPEELASQVYADHPLSIGQGQTISQPYIPYSCINNMTKWI
;
A
#
# COMPACT_ATOMS: atom_id res chain seq x y z
N MET A 1 15.45 -13.78 5.76
CA MET A 1 14.29 -14.13 4.91
C MET A 1 13.06 -14.11 5.81
N ALA A 2 12.56 -12.91 6.14
CA ALA A 2 11.50 -12.74 7.13
C ALA A 2 10.16 -13.16 6.52
N GLN A 3 9.78 -14.41 6.73
CA GLN A 3 8.47 -14.78 7.24
C GLN A 3 7.29 -13.98 6.64
N VAL A 4 7.05 -14.14 5.34
CA VAL A 4 5.78 -13.81 4.66
C VAL A 4 4.71 -14.82 5.10
N LEU A 5 4.41 -14.87 6.40
CA LEU A 5 3.37 -15.74 6.93
C LEU A 5 2.01 -15.13 6.66
N LEU A 6 1.28 -15.84 5.78
CA LEU A 6 -0.17 -15.88 5.64
C LEU A 6 -0.83 -14.53 5.37
N ASP A 7 -0.42 -13.89 4.28
CA ASP A 7 -1.29 -12.92 3.63
C ASP A 7 -2.44 -13.67 2.93
N SER A 8 -3.69 -13.26 3.14
CA SER A 8 -4.82 -13.87 2.43
C SER A 8 -4.64 -13.66 0.92
N PRO A 9 -4.88 -14.66 0.06
CA PRO A 9 -4.82 -14.50 -1.40
C PRO A 9 -5.62 -13.29 -1.91
N LYS A 10 -6.69 -12.92 -1.18
CA LYS A 10 -7.48 -11.70 -1.41
C LYS A 10 -6.63 -10.43 -1.33
N TYR A 11 -5.84 -10.26 -0.27
CA TYR A 11 -5.04 -9.05 -0.04
C TYR A 11 -3.84 -8.97 -0.96
N GLN A 12 -3.27 -10.12 -1.34
CA GLN A 12 -2.22 -10.18 -2.34
C GLN A 12 -2.72 -9.65 -3.69
N LYS A 13 -3.84 -10.19 -4.19
CA LYS A 13 -4.43 -9.76 -5.46
C LYS A 13 -4.87 -8.29 -5.45
N ALA A 14 -5.46 -7.83 -4.34
CA ALA A 14 -5.85 -6.43 -4.18
C ALA A 14 -4.64 -5.48 -4.23
N ARG A 15 -3.51 -5.87 -3.62
CA ARG A 15 -2.27 -5.10 -3.65
C ARG A 15 -1.65 -5.04 -5.04
N GLU A 16 -1.55 -6.17 -5.73
CA GLU A 16 -1.05 -6.23 -7.10
C GLU A 16 -1.89 -5.35 -8.03
N THR A 17 -3.21 -5.40 -7.86
CA THR A 17 -4.16 -4.56 -8.60
C THR A 17 -3.93 -3.07 -8.31
N MET A 18 -3.76 -2.70 -7.04
CA MET A 18 -3.47 -1.32 -6.64
C MET A 18 -2.14 -0.84 -7.25
N VAL A 19 -1.07 -1.64 -7.20
CA VAL A 19 0.22 -1.28 -7.80
C VAL A 19 0.10 -1.12 -9.32
N LEU A 20 -0.63 -2.00 -9.98
CA LEU A 20 -0.82 -1.93 -11.43
C LEU A 20 -1.67 -0.71 -11.83
N LEU A 21 -2.86 -0.56 -11.24
CA LEU A 21 -3.87 0.40 -11.69
C LEU A 21 -3.69 1.81 -11.11
N GLN A 22 -3.23 1.92 -9.86
CA GLN A 22 -3.18 3.21 -9.15
C GLN A 22 -1.77 3.81 -9.16
N ILE A 23 -0.72 2.98 -9.25
CA ILE A 23 0.67 3.46 -9.21
C ILE A 23 1.29 3.47 -10.62
N ARG A 24 1.34 2.31 -11.28
CA ARG A 24 2.01 2.17 -12.58
C ARG A 24 1.32 2.96 -13.70
N LEU A 25 -0.01 2.89 -13.80
CA LEU A 25 -0.77 3.65 -14.81
C LEU A 25 -0.66 5.17 -14.63
N ARG A 26 -0.31 5.65 -13.43
CA ARG A 26 -0.11 7.08 -13.15
C ARG A 26 1.33 7.57 -13.38
N GLY A 27 2.17 6.75 -14.00
CA GLY A 27 3.50 7.17 -14.48
C GLY A 27 4.69 6.72 -13.62
N VAL A 28 4.47 5.97 -12.53
CA VAL A 28 5.57 5.39 -11.76
C VAL A 28 6.11 4.15 -12.47
N SER A 29 7.35 4.24 -12.95
CA SER A 29 8.04 3.17 -13.70
C SER A 29 9.23 2.56 -12.97
N ASP A 30 9.65 3.13 -11.84
CA ASP A 30 10.79 2.63 -11.06
C ASP A 30 10.47 1.24 -10.48
N LYS A 31 11.19 0.23 -10.96
CA LYS A 31 11.03 -1.16 -10.54
C LYS A 31 11.25 -1.37 -9.04
N LYS A 32 12.16 -0.61 -8.42
CA LYS A 32 12.42 -0.72 -6.98
C LYS A 32 11.18 -0.28 -6.20
N VAL A 33 10.61 0.86 -6.57
CA VAL A 33 9.37 1.38 -5.97
C VAL A 33 8.22 0.39 -6.13
N LEU A 34 7.98 -0.10 -7.36
CA LEU A 34 6.89 -1.04 -7.63
C LEU A 34 7.04 -2.34 -6.84
N ASN A 35 8.27 -2.85 -6.70
CA ASN A 35 8.54 -4.05 -5.90
C ASN A 35 8.31 -3.80 -4.41
N THR A 36 8.79 -2.69 -3.86
CA THR A 36 8.56 -2.34 -2.45
C THR A 36 7.06 -2.22 -2.16
N MET A 37 6.29 -1.55 -3.04
CA MET A 37 4.85 -1.41 -2.86
C MET A 37 4.09 -2.75 -2.93
N ASN A 38 4.60 -3.74 -3.67
CA ASN A 38 4.05 -5.10 -3.65
C ASN A 38 4.44 -5.89 -2.38
N GLN A 39 5.59 -5.61 -1.78
CA GLN A 39 6.06 -6.34 -0.61
C GLN A 39 5.42 -5.85 0.69
N VAL A 40 5.14 -4.55 0.82
CA VAL A 40 4.63 -3.97 2.07
C VAL A 40 3.12 -4.20 2.25
N PRO A 41 2.68 -4.93 3.30
CA PRO A 41 1.27 -5.26 3.50
C PRO A 41 0.49 -4.12 4.16
N ARG A 42 -0.07 -3.21 3.34
CA ARG A 42 -0.87 -2.06 3.81
C ARG A 42 -2.02 -2.44 4.77
N HIS A 43 -2.67 -3.59 4.56
CA HIS A 43 -3.76 -4.06 5.43
C HIS A 43 -3.34 -4.28 6.89
N ARG A 44 -2.04 -4.47 7.19
CA ARG A 44 -1.56 -4.64 8.57
C ARG A 44 -1.54 -3.34 9.38
N PHE A 45 -1.68 -2.19 8.72
CA PHE A 45 -1.64 -0.87 9.33
C PHE A 45 -3.03 -0.24 9.42
N VAL A 46 -4.07 -0.94 8.98
CA VAL A 46 -5.45 -0.44 8.90
C VAL A 46 -6.31 -1.29 9.84
N PRO A 47 -7.22 -0.69 10.63
CA PRO A 47 -8.19 -1.44 11.43
C PRO A 47 -9.02 -2.41 10.59
N GLU A 48 -9.38 -3.57 11.16
CA GLU A 48 -10.11 -4.63 10.46
C GLU A 48 -11.49 -4.17 9.94
N GLU A 49 -12.11 -3.20 10.60
CA GLU A 49 -13.36 -2.55 10.18
C GLU A 49 -13.27 -1.92 8.78
N LEU A 50 -12.06 -1.53 8.37
CA LEU A 50 -11.77 -0.94 7.06
C LEU A 50 -11.14 -1.94 6.09
N ALA A 51 -11.14 -3.24 6.39
CA ALA A 51 -10.54 -4.29 5.58
C ALA A 51 -11.02 -4.30 4.12
N SER A 52 -12.28 -3.92 3.87
CA SER A 52 -12.86 -3.82 2.53
C SER A 52 -12.31 -2.66 1.71
N GLN A 53 -11.78 -1.62 2.38
CA GLN A 53 -11.33 -0.37 1.77
C GLN A 53 -9.80 -0.18 1.80
N VAL A 54 -9.04 -1.09 2.41
CA VAL A 54 -7.58 -0.99 2.62
C VAL A 54 -6.80 -0.52 1.38
N TYR A 55 -7.14 -1.04 0.20
CA TYR A 55 -6.45 -0.76 -1.07
C TYR A 55 -7.25 0.16 -2.00
N ALA A 56 -8.31 0.77 -1.49
CA ALA A 56 -9.06 1.77 -2.23
C ALA A 56 -8.22 3.04 -2.40
N ASP A 57 -8.44 3.75 -3.50
CA ASP A 57 -7.69 4.96 -3.84
C ASP A 57 -8.25 6.21 -3.15
N HIS A 58 -8.33 6.17 -1.82
CA HIS A 58 -8.73 7.32 -1.01
C HIS A 58 -8.09 7.25 0.38
N PRO A 59 -8.05 8.37 1.11
CA PRO A 59 -7.61 8.38 2.50
C PRO A 59 -8.54 7.54 3.38
N LEU A 60 -7.95 6.87 4.39
CA LEU A 60 -8.68 6.07 5.38
C LEU A 60 -8.45 6.63 6.76
N SER A 61 -9.52 6.99 7.46
CA SER A 61 -9.47 7.42 8.87
C SER A 61 -9.25 6.21 9.77
N ILE A 62 -8.07 6.07 10.37
CA ILE A 62 -7.73 4.91 11.22
C ILE A 62 -8.03 5.14 12.71
N GLY A 63 -8.76 6.21 13.02
CA GLY A 63 -9.07 6.62 14.39
C GLY A 63 -8.06 7.63 14.94
N GLN A 64 -8.33 8.13 16.15
CA GLN A 64 -7.48 9.11 16.87
C GLN A 64 -7.13 10.38 16.08
N GLY A 65 -7.98 10.80 15.15
CA GLY A 65 -7.72 11.94 14.27
C GLY A 65 -6.61 11.69 13.23
N GLN A 66 -6.14 10.46 13.07
CA GLN A 66 -5.13 10.07 12.10
C GLN A 66 -5.78 9.48 10.83
N THR A 67 -5.14 9.76 9.69
CA THR A 67 -5.59 9.29 8.39
C THR A 67 -4.42 8.67 7.66
N ILE A 68 -4.60 7.45 7.15
CA ILE A 68 -3.65 6.88 6.20
C ILE A 68 -3.96 7.50 4.84
N SER A 69 -2.96 8.17 4.27
CA SER A 69 -3.04 8.77 2.94
C SER A 69 -3.36 7.72 1.88
N GLN A 70 -4.04 8.15 0.82
CA GLN A 70 -4.35 7.30 -0.34
C GLN A 70 -3.08 6.60 -0.91
N PRO A 71 -3.22 5.44 -1.57
CA PRO A 71 -2.09 4.66 -2.07
C PRO A 71 -1.23 5.40 -3.10
N TYR A 72 -1.82 6.36 -3.83
CA TYR A 72 -1.06 7.23 -4.71
C TYR A 72 -0.23 8.24 -3.91
N ILE A 73 1.08 8.01 -3.92
CA ILE A 73 2.08 8.85 -3.26
C ILE A 73 3.05 9.37 -4.34
N PRO A 74 3.28 10.68 -4.45
CA PRO A 74 4.26 11.24 -5.38
C PRO A 74 5.65 10.60 -5.15
N TYR A 75 6.41 10.39 -6.23
CA TYR A 75 7.74 9.77 -6.19
C TYR A 75 8.67 10.37 -5.11
N SER A 76 8.56 11.68 -4.86
CA SER A 76 9.31 12.39 -3.80
C SER A 76 9.01 11.89 -2.38
N CYS A 77 7.77 11.50 -2.10
CA CYS A 77 7.35 11.00 -0.79
C CYS A 77 7.68 9.50 -0.63
N ILE A 78 7.67 8.72 -1.71
CA ILE A 78 8.05 7.30 -1.70
C ILE A 78 9.51 7.13 -1.24
N ASN A 79 10.41 7.99 -1.72
CA ASN A 79 11.84 7.92 -1.40
C ASN A 79 12.15 8.24 0.08
N ASN A 80 11.20 8.87 0.80
CA ASN A 80 11.27 9.05 2.24
C ASN A 80 10.56 7.92 3.00
N MET A 81 9.51 7.31 2.46
CA MET A 81 8.83 6.17 3.08
C MET A 81 9.67 4.88 3.07
N THR A 82 10.57 4.70 2.09
CA THR A 82 11.60 3.64 2.13
C THR A 82 12.61 3.80 3.27
N LYS A 83 12.62 4.93 3.99
CA LYS A 83 13.44 5.12 5.20
C LYS A 83 12.71 4.76 6.51
N TRP A 84 11.41 4.43 6.44
CA TRP A 84 10.59 4.03 7.60
C TRP A 84 10.32 2.52 7.65
N ILE A 85 10.96 1.76 6.76
CA ILE A 85 11.16 0.31 6.83
C ILE A 85 12.60 0.05 7.28
#